data_AF-A0A932WQZ7-F1
#
_entry.id   AF-A0A932WQZ7-F1
#
_cell.length_a   1.000
_cell.length_b   1.000
_cell.length_c   1.000
_cell.angle_alpha   90.00
_cell.angle_beta   90.00
_cell.angle_gamma   90.00
#
_symmetry.space_group_name_H-M   'P 1'
#
loop_
_entity.id
_entity.type
_entity.pdbx_description
1 polymer ?
#
loop_
_entity_poly.entity_id
_entity_poly.type
_entity_poly.pdbx_seq_one_letter_code
_entity_poly.pdbx_strand_id
1 'polypeptide(L)'
;MPNSYSPVPLGSSRDNAWEWIDPGTMCRQLSPLPGPIPTRDELEEVIAIELDNAGTTAPAKTAAKAPTTKELNIAGEFPWDPAITDAEEIAEFTAGRWSPSTDDFTTVPGGTVAVAPSFGNLLGAILQEADGSISRVNLFTHANKSMVSFHGHIEKKSIGSADVFLDVNSPGDNMTAMDTTSMTNLNQPGVTFTAPKAIKGKKNFTVADVTKKFAADAVFVLYACHSGQDAAFLKSIAQFFQVKVIGFKPVVAYFPPAQSGSKFQRSGEKIGLGVGGSPVTDWRKLITDSQAITASP
;
A
#
# COMPACT_ATOMS: atom_id res chain seq x y z
N MET A 1 24.28 -56.23 -18.35
CA MET A 1 24.11 -55.07 -19.25
C MET A 1 24.10 -53.83 -18.36
N PRO A 2 24.97 -52.82 -18.59
CA PRO A 2 24.97 -51.62 -17.78
C PRO A 2 23.92 -50.63 -18.30
N ASN A 3 23.09 -50.10 -17.40
CA ASN A 3 22.14 -49.03 -17.72
C ASN A 3 22.90 -47.72 -17.89
N SER A 4 23.02 -47.26 -19.13
CA SER A 4 23.48 -45.92 -19.47
C SER A 4 22.36 -44.91 -19.20
N TYR A 5 22.53 -44.07 -18.19
CA TYR A 5 21.73 -42.85 -18.02
C TYR A 5 22.32 -41.77 -18.93
N SER A 6 21.56 -41.36 -19.95
CA SER A 6 21.83 -40.12 -20.69
C SER A 6 21.36 -38.92 -19.87
N PRO A 7 22.17 -37.86 -19.72
CA PRO A 7 21.70 -36.63 -19.09
C PRO A 7 20.70 -35.92 -20.02
N VAL A 8 19.57 -35.51 -19.44
CA VAL A 8 18.57 -34.65 -20.10
C VAL A 8 19.16 -33.24 -20.23
N PRO A 9 19.07 -32.57 -21.39
CA PRO A 9 19.57 -31.22 -21.55
C PRO A 9 18.78 -30.25 -20.66
N LEU A 10 19.48 -29.40 -19.90
CA LEU A 10 18.91 -28.25 -19.23
C LEU A 10 18.36 -27.29 -20.29
N GLY A 11 17.04 -27.32 -20.48
CA GLY A 11 16.31 -26.35 -21.29
C GLY A 11 16.43 -24.94 -20.70
N SER A 12 16.63 -23.96 -21.57
CA SER A 12 16.73 -22.54 -21.24
C SER A 12 15.52 -22.05 -20.43
N SER A 13 15.80 -21.37 -19.33
CA SER A 13 14.89 -20.79 -18.34
C SER A 13 14.00 -19.67 -18.91
N ARG A 14 12.92 -20.02 -19.60
CA ARG A 14 11.84 -19.08 -19.93
C ARG A 14 10.52 -19.65 -19.41
N ASP A 15 9.73 -18.73 -18.84
CA ASP A 15 8.29 -18.84 -18.57
C ASP A 15 7.86 -19.49 -17.24
N ASN A 16 8.01 -18.76 -16.14
CA ASN A 16 7.28 -19.01 -14.89
C ASN A 16 6.54 -17.74 -14.45
N ALA A 17 5.49 -17.37 -15.20
CA ALA A 17 4.54 -16.34 -14.79
C ALA A 17 3.24 -17.02 -14.37
N TRP A 18 2.91 -16.97 -13.07
CA TRP A 18 1.76 -17.67 -12.49
C TRP A 18 0.70 -16.68 -12.00
N GLU A 19 -0.56 -17.02 -12.26
CA GLU A 19 -1.76 -16.27 -11.90
C GLU A 19 -2.42 -16.95 -10.70
N TRP A 20 -2.74 -16.15 -9.67
CA TRP A 20 -3.53 -16.62 -8.52
C TRP A 20 -4.96 -16.96 -8.97
N ILE A 21 -5.35 -18.24 -8.85
CA ILE A 21 -6.75 -18.66 -8.99
C ILE A 21 -7.40 -18.54 -7.61
N ASP A 22 -8.26 -17.54 -7.47
CA ASP A 22 -9.00 -17.17 -6.25
C ASP A 22 -9.98 -18.29 -5.81
N PRO A 23 -9.81 -18.94 -4.63
CA PRO A 23 -10.79 -19.86 -4.09
C PRO A 23 -11.57 -19.19 -2.96
N GLY A 24 -12.77 -18.69 -3.25
CA GLY A 24 -13.82 -18.59 -2.24
C GLY A 24 -14.46 -17.23 -2.03
N THR A 25 -15.34 -16.84 -2.95
CA THR A 25 -16.40 -15.86 -2.65
C THR A 25 -17.56 -16.57 -1.96
N MET A 26 -17.75 -16.32 -0.66
CA MET A 26 -19.07 -16.45 -0.02
C MET A 26 -19.35 -15.21 0.84
N CYS A 27 -19.91 -14.18 0.22
CA CYS A 27 -20.56 -13.09 0.94
C CYS A 27 -22.04 -13.40 1.17
N ARG A 28 -22.44 -13.51 2.44
CA ARG A 28 -23.83 -13.55 2.88
C ARG A 28 -24.33 -12.12 3.13
N GLN A 29 -25.47 -11.78 2.55
CA GLN A 29 -26.17 -10.50 2.69
C GLN A 29 -26.72 -10.33 4.13
N LEU A 30 -26.41 -9.20 4.78
CA LEU A 30 -27.04 -8.77 6.04
C LEU A 30 -28.03 -7.62 5.76
N SER A 31 -29.19 -7.70 6.40
CA SER A 31 -30.36 -6.81 6.27
C SER A 31 -30.12 -5.39 6.85
N PRO A 32 -30.89 -4.37 6.42
CA PRO A 32 -30.74 -2.99 6.88
C PRO A 32 -31.28 -2.76 8.31
N LEU A 33 -30.60 -1.89 9.06
CA LEU A 33 -31.11 -1.30 10.31
C LEU A 33 -31.95 -0.04 9.99
N PRO A 34 -33.11 0.17 10.63
CA PRO A 34 -33.86 1.42 10.53
C PRO A 34 -33.46 2.39 11.64
N GLY A 35 -33.08 3.61 11.27
CA GLY A 35 -33.02 4.77 12.15
C GLY A 35 -33.74 5.95 11.49
N PRO A 36 -34.50 6.76 12.24
CA PRO A 36 -35.33 7.81 11.65
C PRO A 36 -34.48 8.94 11.05
N ILE A 37 -34.90 9.39 9.87
CA ILE A 37 -34.42 10.58 9.19
C ILE A 37 -34.97 11.80 9.94
N PRO A 38 -34.13 12.75 10.38
CA PRO A 38 -34.62 13.99 10.97
C PRO A 38 -35.41 14.80 9.92
N THR A 39 -36.55 15.33 10.34
CA THR A 39 -37.47 16.08 9.50
C THR A 39 -36.94 17.48 9.16
N ARG A 40 -37.37 17.99 8.01
CA ARG A 40 -36.96 19.24 7.35
C ARG A 40 -37.20 20.54 8.16
N ASP A 41 -37.87 20.46 9.32
CA ASP A 41 -38.31 21.63 10.09
C ASP A 41 -37.30 22.12 11.15
N GLU A 42 -36.12 21.49 11.30
CA GLU A 42 -35.10 21.87 12.30
C GLU A 42 -33.92 22.69 11.73
N LEU A 43 -34.02 23.25 10.52
CA LEU A 43 -32.90 23.92 9.82
C LEU A 43 -33.07 25.41 9.46
N GLU A 44 -34.12 26.10 9.92
CA GLU A 44 -34.38 27.50 9.51
C GLU A 44 -34.29 28.57 10.61
N GLU A 45 -33.45 28.41 11.64
CA GLU A 45 -33.28 29.48 12.63
C GLU A 45 -31.83 29.72 13.07
N VAL A 46 -30.93 30.03 12.15
CA VAL A 46 -29.81 30.96 12.42
C VAL A 46 -29.40 31.62 11.09
N ILE A 47 -29.17 32.93 11.15
CA ILE A 47 -28.41 33.82 10.23
C ILE A 47 -29.28 34.94 9.65
N ALA A 48 -29.51 35.94 10.51
CA ALA A 48 -29.56 37.33 10.12
C ALA A 48 -28.68 38.12 11.10
N ILE A 49 -28.08 39.20 10.62
CA ILE A 49 -27.19 40.17 11.30
C ILE A 49 -25.69 39.93 11.03
N GLU A 50 -25.17 40.55 9.96
CA GLU A 50 -24.09 41.55 10.03
C GLU A 50 -23.84 42.13 8.62
N LEU A 51 -24.48 43.26 8.35
CA LEU A 51 -24.08 44.22 7.31
C LEU A 51 -23.55 45.46 8.04
N ASP A 52 -22.54 46.07 7.45
CA ASP A 52 -21.83 47.31 7.86
C ASP A 52 -20.57 47.13 8.72
N ASN A 53 -19.48 46.72 8.06
CA ASN A 53 -18.15 47.20 8.43
C ASN A 53 -17.27 47.39 7.17
N ALA A 54 -17.47 48.55 6.53
CA ALA A 54 -16.64 49.02 5.43
C ALA A 54 -15.41 49.77 5.99
N GLY A 55 -14.22 49.42 5.50
CA GLY A 55 -13.11 50.37 5.41
C GLY A 55 -11.91 50.16 6.33
N THR A 56 -11.28 48.99 6.29
CA THR A 56 -9.84 48.92 6.58
C THR A 56 -9.20 47.81 5.73
N THR A 57 -8.50 48.20 4.67
CA THR A 57 -7.72 47.28 3.84
C THR A 57 -6.56 46.74 4.66
N ALA A 58 -6.75 45.58 5.28
CA ALA A 58 -5.70 44.88 6.00
C ALA A 58 -4.50 44.68 5.05
N PRO A 59 -3.27 44.96 5.51
CA PRO A 59 -2.08 44.80 4.68
C PRO A 59 -1.99 43.37 4.16
N ALA A 60 -1.72 43.23 2.86
CA ALA A 60 -1.64 41.93 2.19
C ALA A 60 -0.66 41.02 2.94
N LYS A 61 -1.20 40.01 3.63
CA LYS A 61 -0.41 39.01 4.36
C LYS A 61 0.50 38.34 3.34
N THR A 62 1.81 38.58 3.46
CA THR A 62 2.81 37.96 2.58
C THR A 62 2.59 36.45 2.61
N ALA A 63 2.34 35.87 1.44
CA ALA A 63 2.06 34.44 1.32
C ALA A 63 3.21 33.66 1.96
N ALA A 64 2.89 32.82 2.94
CA ALA A 64 3.90 31.96 3.57
C ALA A 64 4.54 31.07 2.49
N LYS A 65 5.86 30.97 2.50
CA LYS A 65 6.60 30.08 1.59
C LYS A 65 6.08 28.65 1.77
N ALA A 66 5.72 27.99 0.68
CA ALA A 66 5.28 26.60 0.71
C ALA A 66 6.33 25.71 1.38
N PRO A 67 5.91 24.73 2.20
CA PRO A 67 6.85 23.81 2.84
C PRO A 67 7.62 23.01 1.79
N THR A 68 8.87 22.68 2.08
CA THR A 68 9.63 21.73 1.26
C THR A 68 8.94 20.37 1.32
N THR A 69 8.61 19.82 0.16
CA THR A 69 7.94 18.53 0.07
C THR A 69 8.93 17.38 0.05
N LYS A 70 8.47 16.18 0.44
CA LYS A 70 9.24 14.95 0.39
C LYS A 70 8.42 13.73 -0.01
N GLU A 71 9.15 12.68 -0.36
CA GLU A 71 8.60 11.34 -0.61
C GLU A 71 8.72 10.47 0.65
N LEU A 72 7.69 9.69 0.95
CA LEU A 72 7.73 8.63 1.95
C LEU A 72 7.75 7.27 1.26
N ASN A 73 8.70 6.42 1.65
CA ASN A 73 8.74 5.01 1.24
C ASN A 73 8.31 4.17 2.44
N ILE A 74 7.31 3.32 2.24
CA ILE A 74 6.71 2.52 3.30
C ILE A 74 6.61 1.08 2.81
N ALA A 75 6.99 0.13 3.66
CA ALA A 75 6.92 -1.30 3.37
C ALA A 75 5.98 -2.01 4.35
N GLY A 76 5.27 -3.05 3.89
CA GLY A 76 4.60 -4.01 4.77
C GLY A 76 5.61 -4.97 5.42
N GLU A 77 5.17 -5.72 6.43
CA GLU A 77 5.96 -6.72 7.14
C GLU A 77 5.52 -8.14 6.77
N PHE A 78 6.33 -8.85 5.98
CA PHE A 78 6.12 -10.21 5.50
C PHE A 78 7.40 -11.04 5.66
N PRO A 79 7.72 -11.51 6.88
CA PRO A 79 8.81 -12.45 7.09
C PRO A 79 8.48 -13.84 6.52
N TRP A 80 9.52 -14.64 6.30
CA TRP A 80 9.36 -16.08 6.12
C TRP A 80 8.98 -16.75 7.45
N ASP A 81 7.98 -17.64 7.43
CA ASP A 81 7.56 -18.46 8.57
C ASP A 81 7.42 -19.95 8.15
N PRO A 82 8.21 -20.88 8.71
CA PRO A 82 9.35 -20.62 9.58
C PRO A 82 10.44 -19.84 8.86
N ALA A 83 11.22 -19.07 9.62
CA ALA A 83 12.37 -18.35 9.10
C ALA A 83 13.31 -19.31 8.34
N ILE A 84 13.75 -18.89 7.16
CA ILE A 84 14.66 -19.65 6.30
C ILE A 84 16.05 -19.01 6.29
N THR A 85 17.06 -19.82 6.02
CA THR A 85 18.44 -19.34 5.83
C THR A 85 18.63 -18.73 4.43
N ASP A 86 19.68 -17.92 4.26
CA ASP A 86 20.09 -17.39 2.94
C ASP A 86 20.21 -18.49 1.88
N ALA A 87 20.78 -19.65 2.25
CA ALA A 87 20.97 -20.77 1.33
C ALA A 87 19.64 -21.41 0.91
N GLU A 88 18.68 -21.50 1.83
CA GLU A 88 17.33 -21.96 1.52
C GLU A 88 16.59 -20.94 0.64
N GLU A 89 16.73 -19.64 0.91
CA GLU A 89 16.08 -18.60 0.10
C GLU A 89 16.61 -18.58 -1.33
N ILE A 90 17.92 -18.73 -1.53
CA ILE A 90 18.53 -18.90 -2.86
C ILE A 90 17.98 -20.15 -3.55
N ALA A 91 17.78 -21.24 -2.81
CA ALA A 91 17.22 -22.48 -3.36
C ALA A 91 15.76 -22.30 -3.77
N GLU A 92 14.93 -21.62 -2.97
CA GLU A 92 13.54 -21.28 -3.32
C GLU A 92 13.49 -20.36 -4.55
N PHE A 93 14.39 -19.37 -4.64
CA PHE A 93 14.47 -18.48 -5.80
C PHE A 93 14.86 -19.22 -7.08
N THR A 94 15.90 -20.06 -7.00
CA THR A 94 16.37 -20.87 -8.14
C THR A 94 15.29 -21.85 -8.62
N ALA A 95 14.48 -22.36 -7.70
CA ALA A 95 13.38 -23.25 -8.01
C ALA A 95 12.10 -22.55 -8.51
N GLY A 96 12.11 -21.22 -8.63
CA GLY A 96 10.93 -20.44 -9.02
C GLY A 96 9.81 -20.47 -7.97
N ARG A 97 10.17 -20.71 -6.70
CA ARG A 97 9.23 -20.79 -5.59
C ARG A 97 9.30 -19.61 -4.62
N TRP A 98 10.18 -18.66 -4.88
CA TRP A 98 10.38 -17.50 -4.02
C TRP A 98 9.27 -16.45 -4.16
N SER A 99 8.99 -15.76 -3.06
CA SER A 99 8.09 -14.61 -2.98
C SER A 99 8.81 -13.47 -2.24
N PRO A 100 8.57 -12.19 -2.61
CA PRO A 100 9.25 -11.07 -1.98
C PRO A 100 8.80 -10.90 -0.52
N SER A 101 9.77 -10.66 0.35
CA SER A 101 9.64 -10.44 1.79
C SER A 101 9.78 -8.95 2.15
N THR A 102 9.67 -8.63 3.44
CA THR A 102 9.96 -7.29 3.98
C THR A 102 11.32 -6.74 3.51
N ASP A 103 12.34 -7.60 3.47
CA ASP A 103 13.70 -7.19 3.12
C ASP A 103 13.78 -6.75 1.65
N ASP A 104 12.98 -7.33 0.78
CA ASP A 104 12.94 -6.99 -0.65
C ASP A 104 12.15 -5.67 -0.85
N PHE A 105 11.04 -5.51 -0.14
CA PHE A 105 10.24 -4.28 -0.13
C PHE A 105 11.02 -3.07 0.36
N THR A 106 11.89 -3.24 1.34
CA THR A 106 12.73 -2.17 1.86
C THR A 106 13.96 -1.90 0.99
N THR A 107 14.42 -2.89 0.22
CA THR A 107 15.59 -2.73 -0.65
C THR A 107 15.29 -1.94 -1.93
N VAL A 108 14.16 -2.20 -2.60
CA VAL A 108 13.78 -1.55 -3.88
C VAL A 108 13.82 -0.01 -3.86
N PRO A 109 13.13 0.67 -2.93
CA PRO A 109 13.15 2.14 -2.90
C PRO A 109 14.53 2.72 -2.54
N GLY A 110 15.36 1.94 -1.84
CA GLY A 110 16.59 2.40 -1.20
C GLY A 110 16.35 3.48 -0.13
N GLY A 111 17.43 3.98 0.46
CA GLY A 111 17.37 5.05 1.46
C GLY A 111 16.56 4.68 2.70
N THR A 112 15.80 5.64 3.23
CA THR A 112 14.96 5.42 4.42
C THR A 112 13.60 4.87 4.01
N VAL A 113 13.25 3.70 4.56
CA VAL A 113 11.95 3.05 4.39
C VAL A 113 11.35 2.77 5.76
N ALA A 114 10.12 3.19 5.99
CA ALA A 114 9.40 2.83 7.20
C ALA A 114 8.69 1.48 7.00
N VAL A 115 8.94 0.51 7.88
CA VAL A 115 8.12 -0.71 7.93
C VAL A 115 6.87 -0.44 8.74
N ALA A 116 5.70 -0.68 8.15
CA ALA A 116 4.40 -0.46 8.73
C ALA A 116 3.62 -1.78 8.76
N PRO A 117 3.53 -2.47 9.90
CA PRO A 117 2.86 -3.78 10.00
C PRO A 117 1.33 -3.69 10.13
N SER A 118 0.74 -2.51 9.92
CA SER A 118 -0.70 -2.32 9.96
C SER A 118 -1.10 -1.07 9.20
N PHE A 119 -2.36 -0.97 8.80
CA PHE A 119 -2.93 0.26 8.25
C PHE A 119 -2.77 1.44 9.24
N GLY A 120 -2.95 1.19 10.53
CA GLY A 120 -2.69 2.17 11.59
C GLY A 120 -1.25 2.66 11.66
N ASN A 121 -0.27 1.76 11.44
CA ASN A 121 1.14 2.13 11.37
C ASN A 121 1.44 2.99 10.13
N LEU A 122 0.80 2.72 8.98
CA LEU A 122 0.85 3.60 7.80
C LEU A 122 0.32 5.00 8.14
N LEU A 123 -0.87 5.11 8.75
CA LEU A 123 -1.43 6.41 9.14
C LEU A 123 -0.52 7.13 10.14
N GLY A 124 0.05 6.39 11.09
CA GLY A 124 1.03 6.91 12.05
C GLY A 124 2.29 7.45 11.37
N ALA A 125 2.82 6.77 10.35
CA ALA A 125 3.97 7.23 9.58
C ALA A 125 3.66 8.55 8.85
N ILE A 126 2.48 8.67 8.23
CA ILE A 126 2.03 9.91 7.59
C ILE A 126 1.89 11.05 8.62
N LEU A 127 1.31 10.78 9.79
CA LEU A 127 1.09 11.77 10.84
C LEU A 127 2.37 12.35 11.46
N GLN A 128 3.50 11.64 11.35
CA GLN A 128 4.81 12.15 11.80
C GLN A 128 5.26 13.36 10.98
N GLU A 129 4.66 13.60 9.81
CA GLU A 129 5.09 14.66 8.92
C GLU A 129 4.50 16.04 9.20
N ALA A 130 5.17 17.05 8.67
CA ALA A 130 4.68 18.42 8.69
C ALA A 130 3.48 18.54 7.75
N ASP A 131 2.56 19.44 8.08
CA ASP A 131 1.37 19.69 7.26
C ASP A 131 1.82 20.17 5.86
N GLY A 132 1.19 19.63 4.81
CA GLY A 132 1.51 19.96 3.42
C GLY A 132 2.89 19.51 2.94
N SER A 133 3.62 18.68 3.68
CA SER A 133 5.00 18.31 3.34
C SER A 133 5.15 17.00 2.56
N ILE A 134 4.10 16.20 2.44
CA ILE A 134 4.18 14.93 1.69
C ILE A 134 3.73 15.18 0.25
N SER A 135 4.67 15.11 -0.71
CA SER A 135 4.32 15.12 -2.14
C SER A 135 4.06 13.72 -2.69
N ARG A 136 4.60 12.68 -2.05
CA ARG A 136 4.44 11.30 -2.52
C ARG A 136 4.51 10.28 -1.39
N VAL A 137 3.66 9.27 -1.45
CA VAL A 137 3.80 8.03 -0.68
C VAL A 137 3.98 6.87 -1.65
N ASN A 138 4.98 6.03 -1.40
CA ASN A 138 5.22 4.78 -2.13
C ASN A 138 5.04 3.62 -1.15
N LEU A 139 4.07 2.76 -1.41
CA LEU A 139 3.75 1.62 -0.55
C LEU A 139 4.16 0.31 -1.24
N PHE A 140 5.10 -0.41 -0.64
CA PHE A 140 5.63 -1.69 -1.11
C PHE A 140 5.14 -2.82 -0.18
N THR A 141 4.27 -3.70 -0.65
CA THR A 141 3.69 -4.73 0.22
C THR A 141 3.03 -5.85 -0.60
N HIS A 142 2.42 -6.83 0.06
CA HIS A 142 1.47 -7.75 -0.56
C HIS A 142 0.04 -7.22 -0.43
N ALA A 143 -0.77 -7.54 -1.44
CA ALA A 143 -2.16 -7.13 -1.51
C ALA A 143 -2.97 -8.13 -2.33
N ASN A 144 -4.29 -7.96 -2.33
CA ASN A 144 -5.17 -8.57 -3.31
C ASN A 144 -5.88 -7.46 -4.10
N LYS A 145 -6.86 -7.84 -4.93
CA LYS A 145 -7.53 -6.91 -5.84
C LYS A 145 -8.23 -5.73 -5.13
N SER A 146 -8.77 -5.93 -3.93
CA SER A 146 -9.63 -4.95 -3.23
C SER A 146 -9.16 -4.61 -1.81
N MET A 147 -7.96 -5.03 -1.43
CA MET A 147 -7.39 -4.82 -0.10
C MET A 147 -5.87 -4.79 -0.17
N VAL A 148 -5.27 -3.90 0.61
CA VAL A 148 -3.83 -3.89 0.88
C VAL A 148 -3.59 -4.45 2.29
N SER A 149 -2.80 -5.51 2.37
CA SER A 149 -2.31 -6.00 3.66
C SER A 149 -0.99 -5.34 4.00
N PHE A 150 -0.76 -5.14 5.29
CA PHE A 150 0.47 -4.57 5.84
C PHE A 150 1.27 -5.60 6.62
N HIS A 151 0.67 -6.75 6.92
CA HIS A 151 1.30 -7.84 7.63
C HIS A 151 0.88 -9.18 7.06
N GLY A 152 1.70 -10.19 7.32
CA GLY A 152 1.52 -11.54 6.84
C GLY A 152 2.79 -12.34 7.05
N HIS A 153 2.84 -13.49 6.39
CA HIS A 153 4.02 -14.34 6.38
C HIS A 153 4.10 -15.13 5.08
N ILE A 154 5.31 -15.62 4.81
CA ILE A 154 5.61 -16.41 3.61
C ILE A 154 5.96 -17.82 4.04
N GLU A 155 5.22 -18.81 3.53
CA GLU A 155 5.49 -20.22 3.81
C GLU A 155 6.04 -20.96 2.58
N LYS A 156 7.01 -21.85 2.82
CA LYS A 156 7.53 -22.75 1.79
C LYS A 156 6.46 -23.74 1.35
N LYS A 157 6.38 -24.00 0.05
CA LYS A 157 5.62 -25.13 -0.51
C LYS A 157 6.54 -26.22 -1.02
N SER A 158 6.08 -27.47 -0.93
CA SER A 158 6.79 -28.60 -1.54
C SER A 158 6.69 -28.61 -3.07
N ILE A 159 5.64 -27.98 -3.63
CA ILE A 159 5.38 -27.88 -5.07
C ILE A 159 4.77 -26.49 -5.36
N GLY A 160 5.23 -25.82 -6.41
CA GLY A 160 4.74 -24.50 -6.82
C GLY A 160 5.34 -23.35 -6.00
N SER A 161 4.84 -22.13 -6.21
CA SER A 161 5.32 -20.94 -5.50
C SER A 161 5.06 -20.99 -4.00
N ALA A 162 5.91 -20.33 -3.21
CA ALA A 162 5.65 -20.09 -1.79
C ALA A 162 4.29 -19.42 -1.60
N ASP A 163 3.58 -19.83 -0.56
CA ASP A 163 2.33 -19.18 -0.18
C ASP A 163 2.64 -17.88 0.54
N VAL A 164 1.87 -16.84 0.20
CA VAL A 164 1.88 -15.57 0.91
C VAL A 164 0.56 -15.46 1.65
N PHE A 165 0.63 -15.54 2.97
CA PHE A 165 -0.53 -15.37 3.83
C PHE A 165 -0.68 -13.89 4.19
N LEU A 166 -1.88 -13.36 4.01
CA LEU A 166 -2.21 -11.99 4.40
C LEU A 166 -2.86 -12.05 5.79
N ASP A 167 -2.12 -11.62 6.81
CA ASP A 167 -2.61 -11.63 8.18
C ASP A 167 -3.49 -10.41 8.40
N VAL A 168 -4.77 -10.60 8.09
CA VAL A 168 -5.83 -9.61 8.27
C VAL A 168 -6.62 -9.91 9.54
N ASN A 169 -7.03 -8.86 10.24
CA ASN A 169 -7.75 -9.03 11.49
C ASN A 169 -9.21 -9.42 11.28
N SER A 170 -9.81 -9.81 12.40
CA SER A 170 -11.21 -10.20 12.52
C SER A 170 -12.19 -9.12 12.04
N PRO A 171 -13.45 -9.51 11.72
CA PRO A 171 -14.50 -8.57 11.34
C PRO A 171 -14.62 -7.39 12.32
N GLY A 172 -14.58 -6.17 11.78
CA GLY A 172 -14.68 -4.93 12.56
C GLY A 172 -13.35 -4.29 12.94
N ASP A 173 -12.21 -4.94 12.68
CA ASP A 173 -10.93 -4.22 12.71
C ASP A 173 -10.78 -3.34 11.47
N ASN A 174 -10.49 -2.06 11.70
CA ASN A 174 -10.26 -1.07 10.65
C ASN A 174 -8.81 -0.62 10.58
N MET A 175 -7.92 -1.24 11.36
CA MET A 175 -6.57 -0.75 11.60
C MET A 175 -5.46 -1.68 11.11
N THR A 176 -5.71 -2.93 10.72
CA THR A 176 -4.63 -3.78 10.18
C THR A 176 -4.54 -3.82 8.67
N ALA A 177 -5.66 -3.89 7.96
CA ALA A 177 -5.69 -3.87 6.50
C ALA A 177 -6.31 -2.56 5.98
N MET A 178 -5.89 -2.14 4.79
CA MET A 178 -6.54 -1.04 4.07
C MET A 178 -7.48 -1.64 3.03
N ASP A 179 -8.77 -1.60 3.33
CA ASP A 179 -9.87 -1.99 2.45
C ASP A 179 -10.97 -0.90 2.46
N THR A 180 -11.97 -1.03 1.60
CA THR A 180 -13.06 -0.06 1.49
C THR A 180 -13.87 0.09 2.80
N THR A 181 -14.10 -0.99 3.53
CA THR A 181 -14.85 -0.97 4.80
C THR A 181 -14.05 -0.23 5.87
N SER A 182 -12.78 -0.60 6.04
CA SER A 182 -11.85 0.01 6.99
C SER A 182 -11.73 1.53 6.76
N MET A 183 -11.54 1.95 5.51
CA MET A 183 -11.49 3.36 5.14
C MET A 183 -12.82 4.08 5.37
N THR A 184 -13.95 3.46 5.03
CA THR A 184 -15.28 4.06 5.23
C THR A 184 -15.58 4.27 6.72
N ASN A 185 -15.26 3.29 7.55
CA ASN A 185 -15.47 3.34 9.00
C ASN A 185 -14.62 4.43 9.65
N LEU A 186 -13.34 4.53 9.27
CA LEU A 186 -12.43 5.56 9.80
C LEU A 186 -12.81 6.98 9.36
N ASN A 187 -13.44 7.15 8.20
CA ASN A 187 -13.81 8.46 7.67
C ASN A 187 -15.17 8.98 8.17
N GLN A 188 -15.85 8.26 9.07
CA GLN A 188 -17.12 8.74 9.64
C GLN A 188 -16.91 9.97 10.54
N PRO A 189 -17.86 10.93 10.56
CA PRO A 189 -17.77 12.09 11.44
C PRO A 189 -17.59 11.71 12.92
N GLY A 190 -16.64 12.36 13.60
CA GLY A 190 -16.35 12.11 15.01
C GLY A 190 -15.54 10.86 15.30
N VAL A 191 -15.26 10.01 14.31
CA VAL A 191 -14.37 8.85 14.49
C VAL A 191 -12.93 9.32 14.66
N THR A 192 -12.29 8.79 15.69
CA THR A 192 -10.87 8.98 15.94
C THR A 192 -10.19 7.63 16.08
N PHE A 193 -8.92 7.56 15.69
CA PHE A 193 -8.05 6.42 15.97
C PHE A 193 -6.93 6.85 16.92
N THR A 194 -6.52 5.91 17.78
CA THR A 194 -5.53 6.18 18.84
C THR A 194 -4.19 5.61 18.44
N ALA A 195 -3.18 6.47 18.33
CA ALA A 195 -1.81 6.02 18.16
C ALA A 195 -1.28 5.37 19.46
N PRO A 196 -0.56 4.25 19.40
CA PRO A 196 -0.03 3.57 20.58
C PRO A 196 0.97 4.45 21.37
N LYS A 197 1.65 5.37 20.66
CA LYS A 197 2.52 6.40 21.22
C LYS A 197 2.07 7.77 20.73
N ALA A 198 2.25 8.80 21.56
CA ALA A 198 1.89 10.15 21.17
C ALA A 198 2.76 10.64 20.00
N ILE A 199 2.14 11.13 18.93
CA ILE A 199 2.80 11.73 17.78
C ILE A 199 2.66 13.24 17.95
N LYS A 200 3.78 13.94 18.13
CA LYS A 200 3.81 15.40 18.38
C LYS A 200 2.90 15.83 19.54
N GLY A 201 2.88 15.02 20.61
CA GLY A 201 2.07 15.28 21.82
C GLY A 201 0.59 14.91 21.73
N LYS A 202 0.10 14.43 20.58
CA LYS A 202 -1.30 14.01 20.36
C LYS A 202 -1.40 12.48 20.23
N LYS A 203 -2.47 11.88 20.76
CA LYS A 203 -2.74 10.43 20.66
C LYS A 203 -3.94 10.08 19.80
N ASN A 204 -5.00 10.88 19.83
CA ASN A 204 -6.22 10.62 19.08
C ASN A 204 -6.21 11.45 17.80
N PHE A 205 -6.41 10.84 16.65
CA PHE A 205 -6.35 11.50 15.35
C PHE A 205 -7.60 11.20 14.53
N THR A 206 -7.95 12.12 13.64
CA THR A 206 -8.99 11.92 12.61
C THR A 206 -8.34 11.67 11.25
N VAL A 207 -9.14 11.25 10.27
CA VAL A 207 -8.69 11.22 8.86
C VAL A 207 -8.27 12.61 8.38
N ALA A 208 -8.95 13.68 8.82
CA ALA A 208 -8.56 15.05 8.47
C ALA A 208 -7.14 15.43 8.97
N ASP A 209 -6.71 14.91 10.12
CA ASP A 209 -5.33 15.09 10.59
C ASP A 209 -4.31 14.44 9.65
N VAL A 210 -4.67 13.32 9.03
CA VAL A 210 -3.85 12.57 8.06
C VAL A 210 -3.81 13.30 6.72
N THR A 211 -4.98 13.68 6.18
CA THR A 211 -5.05 14.33 4.85
C THR A 211 -4.31 15.67 4.82
N LYS A 212 -4.30 16.41 5.94
CA LYS A 212 -3.56 17.67 6.08
C LYS A 212 -2.04 17.52 5.87
N LYS A 213 -1.48 16.30 5.95
CA LYS A 213 -0.05 16.05 5.76
C LYS A 213 0.39 16.10 4.31
N PHE A 214 -0.55 15.91 3.39
CA PHE A 214 -0.28 15.91 1.96
C PHE A 214 -0.21 17.33 1.39
N ALA A 215 0.77 17.54 0.50
CA ALA A 215 0.89 18.74 -0.30
C ALA A 215 -0.26 18.82 -1.32
N ALA A 216 -0.47 20.00 -1.91
CA ALA A 216 -1.24 20.10 -3.14
C ALA A 216 -0.64 19.18 -4.21
N ASP A 217 -1.49 18.46 -4.95
CA ASP A 217 -1.10 17.51 -6.01
C ASP A 217 -0.31 16.28 -5.54
N ALA A 218 -0.33 15.97 -4.24
CA ALA A 218 0.33 14.78 -3.73
C ALA A 218 -0.19 13.49 -4.38
N VAL A 219 0.67 12.47 -4.40
CA VAL A 219 0.38 11.17 -5.02
C VAL A 219 0.62 10.03 -4.05
N PHE A 220 -0.29 9.06 -4.03
CA PHE A 220 -0.10 7.78 -3.36
C PHE A 220 0.10 6.69 -4.41
N VAL A 221 1.21 5.96 -4.37
CA VAL A 221 1.53 4.92 -5.36
C VAL A 221 1.58 3.56 -4.68
N LEU A 222 0.83 2.61 -5.22
CA LEU A 222 0.77 1.22 -4.73
C LEU A 222 1.69 0.33 -5.55
N TYR A 223 2.81 -0.08 -4.94
CA TYR A 223 3.73 -1.09 -5.47
C TYR A 223 3.50 -2.43 -4.76
N ALA A 224 2.26 -2.92 -4.82
CA ALA A 224 1.88 -4.17 -4.17
C ALA A 224 1.26 -5.18 -5.14
N CYS A 225 1.43 -6.47 -4.83
CA CYS A 225 0.89 -7.59 -5.62
C CYS A 225 -0.61 -7.42 -5.84
N HIS A 226 -1.07 -7.43 -7.10
CA HIS A 226 -2.48 -7.22 -7.47
C HIS A 226 -3.15 -5.91 -7.01
N SER A 227 -2.43 -5.03 -6.29
CA SER A 227 -2.96 -3.75 -5.84
C SER A 227 -3.13 -2.81 -7.04
N GLY A 228 -4.34 -2.26 -7.15
CA GLY A 228 -4.69 -1.36 -8.24
C GLY A 228 -5.24 -2.01 -9.50
N GLN A 229 -5.56 -3.30 -9.45
CA GLN A 229 -6.38 -3.95 -10.49
C GLN A 229 -7.87 -3.59 -10.39
N ASP A 230 -8.34 -3.15 -9.21
CA ASP A 230 -9.69 -2.65 -9.00
C ASP A 230 -9.73 -1.12 -8.94
N ALA A 231 -10.32 -0.51 -9.98
CA ALA A 231 -10.47 0.94 -10.07
C ALA A 231 -11.37 1.51 -8.95
N ALA A 232 -12.37 0.76 -8.48
CA ALA A 232 -13.24 1.21 -7.40
C ALA A 232 -12.47 1.26 -6.08
N PHE A 233 -11.63 0.26 -5.81
CA PHE A 233 -10.76 0.27 -4.63
C PHE A 233 -9.74 1.42 -4.69
N LEU A 234 -9.10 1.67 -5.84
CA LEU A 234 -8.22 2.84 -6.01
C LEU A 234 -8.94 4.17 -5.76
N LYS A 235 -10.20 4.29 -6.21
CA LYS A 235 -11.04 5.46 -5.96
C LYS A 235 -11.34 5.63 -4.47
N SER A 236 -11.62 4.55 -3.73
CA SER A 236 -11.80 4.59 -2.28
C SER A 236 -10.55 5.12 -1.56
N ILE A 237 -9.35 4.68 -1.96
CA ILE A 237 -8.09 5.17 -1.39
C ILE A 237 -7.90 6.66 -1.71
N ALA A 238 -8.20 7.08 -2.94
CA ALA A 238 -8.06 8.47 -3.36
C ALA A 238 -8.98 9.40 -2.56
N GLN A 239 -10.22 8.97 -2.33
CA GLN A 239 -11.20 9.67 -1.49
C GLN A 239 -10.79 9.69 -0.02
N PHE A 240 -10.28 8.59 0.52
CA PHE A 240 -9.86 8.54 1.92
C PHE A 240 -8.70 9.50 2.21
N PHE A 241 -7.67 9.50 1.36
CA PHE A 241 -6.49 10.34 1.56
C PHE A 241 -6.60 11.74 0.93
N GLN A 242 -7.61 11.98 0.09
CA GLN A 242 -7.79 13.23 -0.67
C GLN A 242 -6.56 13.55 -1.56
N VAL A 243 -6.00 12.51 -2.19
CA VAL A 243 -4.85 12.59 -3.10
C VAL A 243 -5.07 11.77 -4.36
N LYS A 244 -4.26 12.00 -5.39
CA LYS A 244 -4.21 11.12 -6.57
C LYS A 244 -3.60 9.78 -6.17
N VAL A 245 -4.23 8.67 -6.56
CA VAL A 245 -3.72 7.31 -6.32
C VAL A 245 -3.36 6.64 -7.63
N ILE A 246 -2.22 5.97 -7.65
CA ILE A 246 -1.71 5.22 -8.79
C ILE A 246 -1.50 3.76 -8.41
N GLY A 247 -2.07 2.85 -9.19
CA GLY A 247 -1.78 1.42 -9.17
C GLY A 247 -1.48 0.90 -10.57
N PHE A 248 -1.48 -0.42 -10.78
CA PHE A 248 -1.08 -1.02 -12.05
C PHE A 248 -2.04 -2.13 -12.49
N LYS A 249 -2.32 -2.21 -13.81
CA LYS A 249 -3.13 -3.30 -14.38
C LYS A 249 -2.47 -4.67 -14.16
N PRO A 250 -1.16 -4.85 -14.42
CA PRO A 250 -0.47 -6.09 -14.13
C PRO A 250 -0.01 -6.09 -12.67
N VAL A 251 0.36 -7.27 -12.17
CA VAL A 251 1.03 -7.38 -10.88
C VAL A 251 2.37 -6.64 -10.90
N VAL A 252 2.77 -6.05 -9.78
CA VAL A 252 4.15 -5.58 -9.61
C VAL A 252 5.01 -6.77 -9.23
N ALA A 253 5.92 -7.17 -10.10
CA ALA A 253 6.84 -8.27 -9.86
C ALA A 253 8.19 -7.76 -9.35
N TYR A 254 8.82 -8.55 -8.47
CA TYR A 254 10.15 -8.29 -7.92
C TYR A 254 11.19 -9.14 -8.66
N PHE A 255 12.36 -8.57 -8.89
CA PHE A 255 13.42 -9.14 -9.69
C PHE A 255 14.74 -9.02 -8.92
N PRO A 256 15.07 -10.01 -8.08
CA PRO A 256 16.35 -10.09 -7.43
C PRO A 256 17.50 -10.15 -8.44
N PRO A 257 18.67 -9.58 -8.11
CA PRO A 257 19.86 -9.73 -8.92
C PRO A 257 20.27 -11.20 -9.03
N ALA A 258 21.20 -11.49 -9.95
CA ALA A 258 21.74 -12.83 -10.10
C ALA A 258 22.40 -13.29 -8.78
N GLN A 259 21.89 -14.39 -8.22
CA GLN A 259 22.40 -14.93 -6.97
C GLN A 259 23.76 -15.59 -7.18
N SER A 260 24.79 -15.10 -6.48
CA SER A 260 26.13 -15.67 -6.50
C SER A 260 26.73 -15.67 -5.08
N GLY A 261 26.98 -16.86 -4.53
CA GLY A 261 27.54 -17.02 -3.18
C GLY A 261 26.55 -17.59 -2.17
N SER A 262 26.84 -17.37 -0.88
CA SER A 262 26.13 -18.01 0.24
C SER A 262 25.12 -17.11 0.96
N LYS A 263 24.98 -15.86 0.52
CA LYS A 263 24.02 -14.88 1.07
C LYS A 263 23.03 -14.48 -0.01
N PHE A 264 21.76 -14.33 0.33
CA PHE A 264 20.77 -13.86 -0.62
C PHE A 264 21.08 -12.40 -1.00
N GLN A 265 21.32 -12.15 -2.28
CA GLN A 265 21.69 -10.84 -2.80
C GLN A 265 20.44 -10.02 -3.09
N ARG A 266 20.26 -8.92 -2.35
CA ARG A 266 19.20 -7.92 -2.59
C ARG A 266 19.72 -6.63 -3.21
N SER A 267 21.02 -6.34 -3.09
CA SER A 267 21.58 -5.12 -3.66
C SER A 267 21.42 -5.10 -5.18
N GLY A 268 20.58 -4.20 -5.67
CA GLY A 268 20.19 -4.15 -7.09
C GLY A 268 18.85 -4.82 -7.39
N GLU A 269 18.05 -5.16 -6.37
CA GLU A 269 16.64 -5.53 -6.47
C GLU A 269 15.90 -4.51 -7.35
N LYS A 270 15.07 -5.01 -8.25
CA LYS A 270 14.25 -4.19 -9.16
C LYS A 270 12.81 -4.65 -9.11
N ILE A 271 11.93 -3.79 -9.60
CA ILE A 271 10.54 -4.17 -9.87
C ILE A 271 10.19 -3.94 -11.34
N GLY A 272 9.14 -4.60 -11.80
CA GLY A 272 8.57 -4.47 -13.13
C GLY A 272 7.08 -4.80 -13.13
N LEU A 273 6.40 -4.60 -14.26
CA LEU A 273 4.98 -4.90 -14.40
C LEU A 273 4.78 -6.26 -15.10
N GLY A 274 4.12 -7.18 -14.41
CA GLY A 274 3.89 -8.57 -14.83
C GLY A 274 5.05 -9.50 -14.46
N VAL A 275 4.75 -10.76 -14.16
CA VAL A 275 5.77 -11.77 -13.80
C VAL A 275 6.73 -12.09 -14.96
N GLY A 276 6.27 -11.93 -16.21
CA GLY A 276 7.11 -11.98 -17.41
C GLY A 276 7.60 -10.60 -17.90
N GLY A 277 7.38 -9.55 -17.09
CA GLY A 277 7.76 -8.18 -17.42
C GLY A 277 9.26 -7.94 -17.40
N SER A 278 9.68 -6.80 -17.93
CA SER A 278 11.07 -6.35 -17.80
C SER A 278 11.25 -5.52 -16.52
N PRO A 279 12.25 -5.83 -15.67
CA PRO A 279 12.55 -4.99 -14.52
C PRO A 279 13.01 -3.61 -14.97
N VAL A 280 12.59 -2.57 -14.26
CA VAL A 280 13.05 -1.20 -14.50
C VAL A 280 14.14 -0.82 -13.51
N THR A 281 15.09 0.01 -13.95
CA THR A 281 16.14 0.53 -13.06
C THR A 281 15.61 1.67 -12.19
N ASP A 282 14.68 2.47 -12.73
CA ASP A 282 14.02 3.53 -12.00
C ASP A 282 12.54 3.20 -11.85
N TRP A 283 12.21 2.57 -10.72
CA TRP A 283 10.84 2.17 -10.38
C TRP A 283 9.88 3.36 -10.29
N ARG A 284 10.38 4.58 -10.10
CA ARG A 284 9.52 5.78 -10.07
C ARG A 284 8.86 6.03 -11.42
N LYS A 285 9.48 5.61 -12.53
CA LYS A 285 8.95 5.79 -13.89
C LYS A 285 7.74 4.92 -14.19
N LEU A 286 7.51 3.85 -13.42
CA LEU A 286 6.34 2.98 -13.61
C LEU A 286 5.03 3.76 -13.55
N ILE A 287 4.95 4.85 -12.79
CA ILE A 287 3.73 5.68 -12.70
C ILE A 287 3.32 6.35 -14.02
N THR A 288 4.25 6.42 -14.99
CA THR A 288 4.00 6.95 -16.33
C THR A 288 3.81 5.85 -17.37
N ASP A 289 3.87 4.59 -16.96
CA ASP A 289 3.62 3.45 -17.83
C ASP A 289 2.17 3.47 -18.32
N SER A 290 1.95 3.07 -19.58
CA SER A 290 0.61 2.91 -20.17
C SER A 290 -0.31 1.94 -19.41
N GLN A 291 0.27 1.07 -18.59
CA GLN A 291 -0.43 0.11 -17.75
C GLN A 291 -0.73 0.63 -16.32
N ALA A 292 -0.29 1.84 -15.98
CA ALA A 292 -0.69 2.48 -14.73
C ALA A 292 -2.18 2.87 -14.77
N ILE A 293 -2.86 2.71 -13.63
CA ILE A 293 -4.24 3.14 -13.41
C ILE A 293 -4.21 4.26 -12.40
N THR A 294 -4.92 5.35 -12.69
CA THR A 294 -5.00 6.51 -11.80
C THR A 294 -6.43 6.69 -11.32
N ALA A 295 -6.59 7.01 -10.03
CA ALA A 295 -7.82 7.52 -9.46
C ALA A 295 -7.54 8.88 -8.79
N SER A 296 -8.50 9.79 -8.90
CA SER A 296 -8.50 11.07 -8.17
C SER A 296 -9.61 11.05 -7.11
N PRO A 297 -9.56 11.91 -6.08
CA PRO A 297 -10.61 12.02 -5.05
C PRO A 297 -12.00 12.24 -5.65
#